data_AF-A0A3N5VDA2-F1
#
_entry.id   AF-A0A3N5VDA2-F1
#
_cell.length_a   1.000
_cell.length_b   1.000
_cell.length_c   1.000
_cell.angle_alpha   90.00
_cell.angle_beta   90.00
_cell.angle_gamma   90.00
#
_symmetry.space_group_name_H-M   'P 1'
#
loop_
_entity.id
_entity.type
_entity.pdbx_description
1 polymer ?
#
loop_
_entity_poly.entity_id
_entity_poly.type
_entity_poly.pdbx_seq_one_letter_code
_entity_poly.pdbx_strand_id
1 'polypeptide(L)' 'MKKDTKRLLILRHAKSSWEFAELSDHDRPLNSRGKRDAPRIGRKLLKEGLIPQL' A
#
# COMPACT_ATOMS: atom_id res chain seq x y z
N MET A 1 33.80 -0.72 9.80
CA MET A 1 32.44 -0.12 9.87
C MET A 1 31.41 -1.23 9.76
N LYS A 2 30.50 -1.39 10.73
CA LYS A 2 29.34 -2.26 10.55
C LYS A 2 28.41 -1.61 9.53
N LYS A 3 28.01 -2.35 8.50
CA LYS A 3 27.04 -1.87 7.52
C LYS A 3 25.66 -1.97 8.15
N ASP A 4 24.97 -0.84 8.28
CA ASP A 4 23.60 -0.85 8.79
C ASP A 4 22.70 -1.65 7.85
N THR A 5 22.02 -2.65 8.38
CA THR A 5 21.11 -3.49 7.60
C THR A 5 19.82 -2.71 7.34
N LYS A 6 19.57 -2.40 6.07
CA LYS A 6 18.30 -1.81 5.62
C LYS A 6 17.34 -2.93 5.20
N ARG A 7 16.04 -2.70 5.38
CA ARG A 7 14.98 -3.61 4.95
C ARG A 7 14.17 -2.93 3.85
N LEU A 8 14.04 -3.60 2.71
CA LEU A 8 13.18 -3.17 1.61
C LEU A 8 11.82 -3.89 1.69
N LEU A 9 10.74 -3.12 1.67
CA LEU A 9 9.38 -3.65 1.60
C LEU A 9 8.82 -3.38 0.20
N ILE A 10 8.43 -4.44 -0.52
CA ILE A 10 7.79 -4.32 -1.84
C ILE A 10 6.33 -4.71 -1.70
N LEU A 11 5.44 -3.77 -2.02
CA LEU A 11 3.99 -3.97 -1.95
C LEU A 11 3.35 -3.57 -3.28
N ARG A 12 2.19 -4.17 -3.57
CA ARG A 12 1.31 -3.69 -4.63
C ARG A 12 0.39 -2.60 -4.08
N HIS A 13 -0.03 -1.67 -4.94
CA HIS A 13 -1.07 -0.71 -4.61
C HIS A 13 -2.40 -1.42 -4.28
N ALA A 14 -3.25 -0.77 -3.48
CA ALA A 14 -4.60 -1.24 -3.24
C ALA A 14 -5.45 -1.15 -4.53
N LYS A 15 -6.43 -2.03 -4.69
CA LYS A 15 -7.17 -2.15 -5.95
C LYS A 15 -8.01 -0.89 -6.24
N SER A 16 -7.78 -0.27 -7.39
CA SER A 16 -8.57 0.83 -7.95
C SER A 16 -9.93 0.36 -8.50
N SER A 17 -10.87 1.30 -8.60
CA SER A 17 -12.13 1.13 -9.34
C SER A 17 -11.92 1.38 -10.83
N TRP A 18 -12.74 0.70 -11.63
CA TRP A 18 -12.83 0.87 -13.08
C TRP A 18 -14.19 1.44 -13.50
N GLU A 19 -15.03 1.83 -12.54
CA GLU A 19 -16.37 2.38 -12.78
C GLU A 19 -16.35 3.77 -13.42
N PHE A 20 -15.21 4.48 -13.33
CA PHE A 20 -15.01 5.83 -13.86
C PHE A 20 -13.98 5.77 -14.99
N ALA A 21 -14.44 5.54 -16.21
CA ALA A 21 -13.58 5.35 -17.38
C ALA A 21 -12.88 6.65 -17.82
N GLU A 22 -13.47 7.79 -17.49
CA GLU A 22 -12.99 9.14 -17.77
C GLU A 22 -11.85 9.62 -16.86
N LEU A 23 -11.65 8.95 -15.71
CA LEU A 23 -10.58 9.33 -14.77
C LEU A 23 -9.23 8.80 -15.24
N SER A 24 -8.22 9.65 -15.07
CA SER A 24 -6.82 9.26 -15.20
C SER A 24 -6.47 8.15 -14.19
N ASP A 25 -5.43 7.37 -14.49
CA ASP A 25 -4.98 6.30 -13.59
C ASP A 25 -4.67 6.82 -12.17
N HIS A 26 -4.14 8.04 -12.05
CA HIS A 26 -3.80 8.65 -10.77
C HIS A 26 -5.04 9.06 -9.97
N ASP A 27 -6.09 9.51 -10.66
CA ASP A 27 -7.31 10.02 -10.01
C ASP A 27 -8.33 8.91 -9.69
N ARG A 28 -8.08 7.68 -10.15
CA ARG A 28 -9.00 6.56 -9.91
C ARG A 28 -9.12 6.23 -8.42
N PRO A 29 -10.34 6.23 -7.85
CA PRO A 29 -10.54 5.88 -6.45
C PRO A 29 -10.34 4.39 -6.21
N LEU A 30 -10.18 3.99 -4.94
CA LEU A 30 -10.19 2.58 -4.55
C LEU A 30 -11.58 1.96 -4.69
N ASN A 31 -11.65 0.72 -5.16
CA ASN A 31 -12.89 -0.04 -5.13
C ASN A 31 -13.16 -0.65 -3.74
N SER A 32 -14.31 -1.32 -3.58
CA SER A 32 -14.70 -1.95 -2.31
C SER A 32 -13.65 -2.93 -1.77
N ARG A 33 -12.92 -3.65 -2.64
CA ARG A 33 -11.82 -4.52 -2.22
C ARG A 33 -10.60 -3.70 -1.78
N GLY A 34 -10.20 -2.68 -2.54
CA GLY A 34 -9.09 -1.80 -2.19
C GLY A 34 -9.29 -1.11 -0.85
N LYS A 35 -10.48 -0.57 -0.59
CA LYS A 35 -10.86 0.07 0.68
C LYS A 35 -10.77 -0.89 1.87
N ARG A 36 -11.08 -2.18 1.68
CA ARG A 36 -10.94 -3.21 2.74
C ARG A 36 -9.49 -3.67 2.93
N ASP A 37 -8.75 -3.88 1.84
CA ASP A 37 -7.41 -4.46 1.88
C ASP A 37 -6.35 -3.46 2.38
N ALA A 38 -6.44 -2.19 1.98
CA ALA A 38 -5.47 -1.16 2.37
C ALA A 38 -5.24 -1.06 3.89
N PRO A 39 -6.27 -0.85 4.74
CA PRO A 39 -6.08 -0.77 6.20
C PRO A 39 -5.69 -2.12 6.83
N ARG A 40 -6.00 -3.25 6.19
CA ARG A 40 -5.58 -4.58 6.68
C ARG A 40 -4.08 -4.79 6.54
N ILE A 41 -3.52 -4.38 5.40
CA ILE A 41 -2.06 -4.42 5.18
C ILE A 41 -1.35 -3.45 6.13
N GLY A 42 -1.85 -2.21 6.28
CA GLY A 42 -1.29 -1.25 7.25
C GLY A 42 -1.23 -1.80 8.67
N ARG A 43 -2.33 -2.40 9.16
CA ARG A 43 -2.38 -3.06 10.48
C ARG A 43 -1.42 -4.24 10.60
N LYS A 44 -1.26 -5.04 9.54
CA LYS A 44 -0.31 -6.16 9.51
C LYS A 44 1.14 -5.64 9.59
N LEU A 45 1.50 -4.62 8.81
CA LEU A 45 2.84 -4.03 8.86
C LEU A 45 3.16 -3.49 10.26
N LEU A 46 2.21 -2.78 10.88
CA LEU A 46 2.37 -2.27 12.24
C LEU A 46 2.58 -3.41 13.26
N LYS A 47 1.74 -4.46 13.19
CA LYS A 47 1.85 -5.63 14.08
C LYS A 47 3.21 -6.33 13.97
N GLU A 48 3.79 -6.37 12.78
CA GLU A 48 5.09 -7.01 12.50
C GLU A 48 6.29 -6.07 12.72
N GLY A 49 6.07 -4.85 13.20
CA GLY A 49 7.14 -3.84 13.35
C GLY A 49 7.77 -3.42 12.02
N LEU A 50 7.05 -3.59 10.90
CA LEU A 50 7.48 -3.23 9.55
C LEU A 50 7.09 -1.78 9.25
N ILE A 51 7.66 -0.84 10.00
CA ILE A 51 7.38 0.59 9.85
C ILE A 51 8.38 1.19 8.84
N PRO A 52 7.93 1.69 7.68
CA PRO A 52 8.81 2.35 6.74
C PRO A 52 9.46 3.58 7.38
N GLN A 53 10.76 3.73 7.16
CA GLN A 53 11.52 4.91 7.57
C GLN A 53 11.53 5.89 6.39
N LEU A 54 11.30 7.18 6.66
CA LEU A 54 11.48 8.26 5.69
C LEU A 54 12.96 8.53 5.46
#